data_AF-A0A2E9GEK9-F1
#
_entry.id   AF-A0A2E9GEK9-F1
#
_cell.length_a   1.000
_cell.length_b   1.000
_cell.length_c   1.000
_cell.angle_alpha   90.00
_cell.angle_beta   90.00
_cell.angle_gamma   90.00
#
_symmetry.space_group_name_H-M   'P 1'
#
loop_
_entity.id
_entity.type
_entity.pdbx_description
1 polymer ?
#
loop_
_entity_poly.entity_id
_entity_poly.type
_entity_poly.pdbx_seq_one_letter_code
_entity_poly.pdbx_strand_id
1 'polypeptide(L)'
;MKIFTFIIMFVCISGTFWSMWLRSEIKSEEAKIRILDKKINKIEKEIELAEVEWSYITQAKNIELMNNKFLKLEPIPIVDLENYKGKLFLVSKNEN
;
A
#
# COMPACT_ATOMS: atom_id res chain seq x y z
N MET A 1 -44.80 46.77 2.34
CA MET A 1 -45.19 45.37 2.07
C MET A 1 -44.63 44.81 0.76
N LYS A 2 -44.73 45.52 -0.39
CA LYS A 2 -44.23 45.03 -1.70
C LYS A 2 -42.70 44.88 -1.81
N ILE A 3 -41.92 45.75 -1.18
CA ILE A 3 -40.44 45.68 -1.20
C ILE A 3 -39.94 44.50 -0.35
N PHE A 4 -40.53 44.29 0.82
CA PHE A 4 -40.16 43.20 1.72
C PHE A 4 -40.41 41.82 1.10
N THR A 5 -41.52 41.66 0.38
CA THR A 5 -41.84 40.43 -0.37
C THR A 5 -40.84 40.18 -1.51
N PHE A 6 -40.41 41.22 -2.22
CA PHE A 6 -39.35 41.12 -3.22
C PHE A 6 -37.99 40.69 -2.63
N ILE A 7 -37.61 41.23 -1.48
CA ILE A 7 -36.36 40.87 -0.79
C ILE A 7 -36.40 39.39 -0.37
N ILE A 8 -37.50 38.92 0.22
CA ILE A 8 -37.66 37.51 0.59
C ILE A 8 -37.55 36.61 -0.65
N MET A 9 -38.24 36.98 -1.73
CA MET A 9 -38.19 36.22 -2.99
C MET A 9 -36.77 36.14 -3.55
N PHE A 10 -36.01 37.24 -3.52
CA PHE A 10 -34.61 37.27 -3.96
C PHE A 10 -33.70 36.38 -3.09
N VAL A 11 -33.89 36.41 -1.76
CA VAL A 11 -33.15 35.55 -0.83
C VAL A 11 -33.47 34.07 -1.07
N CYS A 12 -34.73 33.72 -1.35
CA CYS A 12 -35.12 32.34 -1.66
C CYS A 12 -34.49 31.84 -2.98
N ILE A 13 -34.51 32.67 -4.03
CA ILE A 13 -33.96 32.29 -5.34
C ILE A 13 -32.43 32.15 -5.27
N SER A 14 -31.76 33.09 -4.60
CA SER A 14 -30.31 33.00 -4.41
C SER A 14 -29.92 31.82 -3.53
N GLY A 15 -30.62 31.58 -2.41
CA GLY A 15 -30.35 30.45 -1.53
C GLY A 15 -30.54 29.08 -2.21
N THR A 16 -31.55 28.93 -3.05
CA THR A 16 -31.76 27.69 -3.83
C THR A 16 -30.66 27.49 -4.87
N PHE A 17 -30.21 28.55 -5.54
CA PHE A 17 -29.09 28.46 -6.49
C PHE A 17 -27.77 28.05 -5.80
N TRP A 18 -27.42 28.70 -4.69
CA TRP A 18 -26.22 28.37 -3.91
C TRP A 18 -26.24 26.95 -3.35
N SER A 19 -27.38 26.51 -2.81
CA SER A 19 -27.51 25.15 -2.27
C SER A 19 -27.42 24.07 -3.36
N MET A 20 -27.93 24.35 -4.56
CA MET A 20 -27.82 23.44 -5.71
C MET A 20 -26.38 23.34 -6.22
N TRP A 21 -25.67 24.48 -6.29
CA TRP A 21 -24.24 24.52 -6.64
C TRP A 21 -23.39 23.72 -5.63
N LEU A 22 -23.57 24.00 -4.33
CA LEU A 22 -22.87 23.28 -3.26
C LEU A 22 -23.17 21.78 -3.30
N ARG A 23 -24.43 21.39 -3.51
CA ARG A 23 -24.81 19.98 -3.64
C ARG A 23 -24.15 19.31 -4.86
N SER A 24 -23.97 20.03 -5.96
CA SER A 24 -23.29 19.52 -7.14
C SER A 24 -21.80 19.26 -6.85
N GLU A 25 -21.13 20.22 -6.22
CA GLU A 25 -19.71 20.10 -5.87
C GLU A 25 -19.48 18.97 -4.86
N ILE A 26 -20.32 18.87 -3.83
CA ILE A 26 -20.27 17.80 -2.84
C ILE A 26 -20.43 16.42 -3.51
N LYS A 27 -21.40 16.27 -4.43
CA LYS A 27 -21.58 15.01 -5.17
C LYS A 27 -20.37 14.65 -6.04
N SER A 28 -19.74 15.65 -6.66
CA SER A 28 -18.52 15.48 -7.46
C SER A 28 -17.37 14.97 -6.61
N GLU A 29 -17.12 15.62 -5.47
CA GLU A 29 -16.08 15.23 -4.52
C GLU A 29 -16.36 13.85 -3.90
N GLU A 30 -17.61 13.54 -3.53
CA GLU A 30 -18.01 12.20 -3.06
C GLU A 30 -17.72 11.11 -4.11
N ALA A 31 -17.92 11.40 -5.40
CA ALA A 31 -17.61 10.47 -6.47
C ALA A 31 -16.10 10.22 -6.59
N LYS A 32 -15.27 11.27 -6.45
CA LYS A 32 -13.80 11.16 -6.44
C LYS A 32 -13.33 10.34 -5.23
N ILE A 33 -13.87 10.60 -4.05
CA ILE A 33 -13.56 9.84 -2.82
C ILE A 33 -13.90 8.36 -3.02
N ARG A 34 -15.07 8.03 -3.54
CA ARG A 34 -15.45 6.63 -3.82
C ARG A 34 -14.50 5.94 -4.82
N ILE A 35 -13.99 6.67 -5.81
CA ILE A 35 -13.02 6.12 -6.76
C ILE A 35 -11.68 5.86 -6.05
N LEU A 36 -11.24 6.78 -5.20
CA LEU A 36 -10.01 6.63 -4.42
C LEU A 36 -10.12 5.47 -3.44
N ASP A 37 -11.22 5.35 -2.69
CA ASP A 37 -11.46 4.23 -1.76
C ASP A 37 -11.41 2.88 -2.49
N LYS A 38 -12.02 2.80 -3.68
CA LYS A 38 -11.94 1.58 -4.50
C LYS A 38 -10.52 1.24 -4.93
N LYS A 39 -9.71 2.26 -5.27
CA LYS A 39 -8.30 2.06 -5.64
C LYS A 39 -7.48 1.62 -4.42
N ILE A 40 -7.69 2.24 -3.27
CA ILE A 40 -7.01 1.89 -2.01
C ILE A 40 -7.33 0.44 -1.65
N ASN A 41 -8.60 0.06 -1.60
CA ASN A 41 -9.01 -1.33 -1.30
C ASN A 41 -8.46 -2.34 -2.31
N LYS A 42 -8.28 -1.94 -3.57
CA LYS A 42 -7.68 -2.81 -4.58
C LYS A 42 -6.19 -3.03 -4.29
N ILE A 43 -5.46 -1.95 -4.03
CA ILE A 43 -4.03 -2.01 -3.71
C ILE A 43 -3.79 -2.79 -2.42
N GLU A 44 -4.61 -2.56 -1.39
CA GLU A 44 -4.51 -3.27 -0.11
C GLU A 44 -4.66 -4.79 -0.29
N LYS A 45 -5.62 -5.23 -1.12
CA LYS A 45 -5.74 -6.64 -1.48
C LYS A 45 -4.56 -7.18 -2.28
N GLU A 46 -4.01 -6.39 -3.19
CA GLU A 46 -2.81 -6.79 -3.94
C GLU A 46 -1.59 -6.94 -3.02
N ILE A 47 -1.45 -6.07 -2.01
CA ILE A 47 -0.41 -6.16 -0.98
C ILE A 47 -0.62 -7.40 -0.12
N GLU A 48 -1.84 -7.64 0.37
CA GLU A 48 -2.16 -8.81 1.19
C GLU A 48 -1.85 -10.11 0.45
N LEU A 49 -2.22 -10.20 -0.83
CA LEU A 49 -1.89 -11.35 -1.67
C LEU A 49 -0.37 -11.52 -1.82
N ALA A 50 0.36 -10.43 -2.09
CA ALA A 50 1.82 -10.47 -2.22
C ALA A 50 2.50 -10.89 -0.90
N GLU A 51 1.99 -10.44 0.26
CA GLU A 51 2.49 -10.85 1.57
C GLU A 51 2.26 -12.34 1.83
N VAL A 52 1.08 -12.87 1.47
CA VAL A 52 0.77 -14.30 1.59
C VAL A 52 1.67 -15.13 0.66
N GLU A 53 1.85 -14.70 -0.59
CA GLU A 53 2.74 -15.35 -1.55
C GLU A 53 4.20 -15.33 -1.06
N TRP A 54 4.66 -14.19 -0.55
CA TRP A 54 6.00 -14.06 0.02
C TRP A 54 6.18 -14.94 1.25
N SER A 55 5.22 -14.96 2.16
CA SER A 55 5.22 -15.82 3.35
C SER A 55 5.27 -17.30 2.96
N TYR A 56 4.53 -17.69 1.92
CA TYR A 56 4.55 -19.05 1.40
C TYR A 56 5.92 -19.41 0.82
N ILE A 57 6.49 -18.56 -0.04
CA ILE A 57 7.80 -18.80 -0.68
C ILE A 57 8.92 -18.84 0.36
N THR A 58 8.87 -17.96 1.35
CA THR A 58 9.91 -17.84 2.39
C THR A 58 9.81 -18.89 3.50
N GLN A 59 8.76 -19.72 3.51
CA GLN A 59 8.65 -20.81 4.46
C GLN A 59 9.79 -21.82 4.26
N ALA A 60 10.52 -22.14 5.32
CA ALA A 60 11.70 -23.02 5.27
C ALA A 60 11.44 -24.34 4.52
N LYS A 61 10.28 -24.96 4.74
CA LYS A 61 9.84 -26.18 4.03
C LYS A 61 9.73 -25.99 2.51
N ASN A 62 9.20 -24.85 2.07
CA ASN A 62 9.01 -24.55 0.66
C ASN A 62 10.33 -24.13 0.01
N ILE A 63 11.19 -23.40 0.73
CA ILE A 63 12.57 -23.14 0.32
C ILE A 63 13.34 -24.45 0.13
N GLU A 64 13.25 -25.38 1.08
CA GLU A 64 13.89 -26.69 0.99
C GLU A 64 13.38 -27.50 -0.21
N LEU A 65 12.06 -27.53 -0.42
CA LEU A 65 11.44 -28.16 -1.59
C LEU A 65 11.93 -27.54 -2.91
N MET A 66 11.96 -26.22 -3.02
CA MET A 66 12.48 -25.52 -4.21
C MET A 66 13.96 -25.79 -4.42
N ASN A 67 14.75 -25.77 -3.35
CA ASN A 67 16.18 -26.03 -3.41
C ASN A 67 16.44 -27.45 -3.92
N ASN A 68 15.79 -28.45 -3.34
CA ASN A 68 15.94 -29.86 -3.73
C ASN A 68 15.49 -30.12 -5.17
N LYS A 69 14.47 -29.40 -5.65
CA LYS A 69 13.92 -29.60 -6.99
C LYS A 69 14.69 -28.87 -8.09
N PHE A 70 15.22 -27.67 -7.81
CA PHE A 70 15.74 -26.79 -8.85
C PHE A 70 17.19 -26.33 -8.64
N LEU A 71 17.55 -25.92 -7.42
CA LEU A 71 18.81 -25.21 -7.18
C LEU A 71 19.95 -26.14 -6.72
N LYS A 72 19.61 -27.26 -6.06
CA LYS A 72 20.54 -28.24 -5.49
C LYS A 72 21.68 -27.61 -4.68
N LEU A 73 21.39 -26.53 -3.96
CA LEU A 73 22.37 -25.83 -3.14
C LEU A 73 22.62 -26.63 -1.86
N GLU A 74 23.87 -26.70 -1.44
CA GLU A 74 24.21 -27.26 -0.14
C GLU A 74 23.85 -26.25 0.96
N PRO A 75 23.14 -26.66 2.02
CA PRO A 75 22.81 -25.77 3.12
C PRO A 75 24.09 -25.37 3.85
N ILE A 76 24.39 -24.07 3.83
CA ILE A 76 25.47 -23.51 4.64
C ILE A 76 24.93 -23.43 6.09
N PRO A 77 25.57 -24.09 7.07
CA PRO A 77 25.13 -23.99 8.45
C PRO A 77 25.19 -22.54 8.90
N ILE A 78 24.17 -22.09 9.63
CA ILE A 78 24.14 -20.77 10.26
C ILE A 78 25.16 -20.83 11.40
N VAL A 79 26.43 -20.63 11.07
CA VAL A 79 27.49 -20.43 12.05
C VAL A 79 27.38 -18.99 12.51
N ASP A 80 27.40 -18.80 13.83
CA ASP A 80 27.38 -17.48 14.47
C ASP A 80 28.40 -16.56 13.76
N LEU A 81 27.91 -15.54 13.07
CA LEU A 81 28.72 -14.65 12.23
C LEU A 81 29.77 -13.89 13.05
N GLU A 82 29.62 -13.86 14.38
CA GLU A 82 30.63 -13.36 15.31
C GLU A 82 31.97 -14.08 15.17
N ASN A 83 31.97 -15.40 14.92
CA ASN A 83 33.19 -16.19 14.76
C ASN A 83 33.81 -16.12 13.35
N TYR A 84 33.03 -15.75 12.32
CA TYR A 84 33.52 -15.70 10.94
C TYR A 84 34.37 -14.46 10.63
N LYS A 85 34.20 -13.38 11.42
CA LYS A 85 35.04 -12.17 11.30
C LYS A 85 36.53 -12.53 11.40
N GLY A 86 36.92 -13.39 12.33
CA GLY A 86 38.33 -13.76 12.54
C GLY A 86 38.97 -14.51 11.37
N LYS A 87 38.21 -15.31 10.60
CA LYS A 87 38.78 -16.21 9.59
C LYS A 87 38.99 -15.54 8.23
N LEU A 88 38.10 -14.63 7.82
CA LEU A 88 38.23 -13.86 6.57
C LEU A 88 39.43 -12.88 6.61
N PHE A 89 39.71 -12.27 7.77
CA PHE A 89 40.87 -11.38 7.92
C PHE A 89 42.22 -12.12 7.86
N LEU A 90 42.27 -13.41 8.16
CA LEU A 90 43.53 -14.19 8.13
C LEU A 90 43.85 -14.72 6.74
N VAL A 91 42.84 -15.00 5.90
CA VAL A 91 43.06 -15.38 4.49
C VAL A 91 43.62 -14.21 3.69
N SER A 92 43.07 -13.00 3.87
CA SER A 92 43.57 -11.77 3.23
C SER A 92 44.99 -11.37 3.64
N LYS A 93 45.48 -11.83 4.80
CA LYS A 93 46.82 -11.46 5.30
C LYS A 93 47.93 -12.39 4.81
N ASN A 94 47.59 -13.60 4.35
CA ASN A 94 48.55 -14.59 3.86
C ASN A 94 48.79 -14.53 2.34
N GLU A 95 48.17 -13.60 1.62
CA GLU A 95 48.32 -13.41 0.17
C GLU A 95 49.17 -12.17 -0.21
N ASN A 96 49.91 -11.58 0.74
CA ASN A 96 50.91 -10.53 0.47
C ASN A 96 52.31 -10.93 0.93
#